data_AF-A0A3D2ATL4-F1
#
_entry.id   AF-A0A3D2ATL4-F1
#
_cell.length_a   1.000
_cell.length_b   1.000
_cell.length_c   1.000
_cell.angle_alpha   90.00
_cell.angle_beta   90.00
_cell.angle_gamma   90.00
#
_symmetry.space_group_name_H-M   'P 1'
#
loop_
_entity.id
_entity.type
_entity.pdbx_description
1 polymer ?
#
loop_
_entity_poly.entity_id
_entity_poly.type
_entity_poly.pdbx_seq_one_letter_code
_entity_poly.pdbx_strand_id
1 'polypeptide(L)'
;SEPADLTDSSYLGTLTHELQHLLHWHLDKNEEAWIQEGLSELAARKLNYQALPFSTFLNNPQVSITNWPSSPGKSLPNYAAASLFAGYLYESLQTSGIATLVSNPLNGPEGIDSTLKLLGSDQTFEKIFQDWLIANYLNDPSTQYSYSYLPYVIKPQVSITASKEISGSIQQRGAWYAKLEPEGEIEVTFEGAKATAILPVLPHSGEKCWWSNRGNSINSQLTRTFDLSDIKTATLNFKSWWDIENEWDHGYVTVSNDQGQSWEVQKATRSSIKNPLGTALGPSYTGQSKKWRNESIDLSPYVGNTIMLRFEYITDESISTSGWCIDDLNISELDFFDNFEEPDENWISDGFVKMTSRGVRQSFTLIYIDSKNNVSKFPLNTSNKLSLSVNQPSTLIITASAPKTSEYAHFNLSVKSKP
;
A
#
# COMPACT_ATOMS: atom_id res chain seq x y z
N SER A 1 -12.57 36.28 -14.32
CA SER A 1 -11.66 36.13 -13.17
C SER A 1 -10.47 37.03 -13.42
N GLU A 2 -9.99 37.75 -12.41
CA GLU A 2 -8.65 38.33 -12.50
C GLU A 2 -7.65 37.18 -12.70
N PRO A 3 -6.61 37.35 -13.54
CA PRO A 3 -5.56 36.35 -13.66
C PRO A 3 -4.92 36.12 -12.28
N ALA A 4 -4.56 34.87 -11.99
CA ALA A 4 -3.86 34.53 -10.76
C ALA A 4 -2.58 35.37 -10.65
N ASP A 5 -2.30 35.91 -9.45
CA ASP A 5 -1.03 36.56 -9.17
C ASP A 5 0.08 35.51 -9.23
N LEU A 6 0.87 35.54 -10.30
CA LEU A 6 1.94 34.57 -10.54
C LEU A 6 3.13 34.73 -9.59
N THR A 7 3.10 35.74 -8.71
CA THR A 7 4.09 35.96 -7.66
C THR A 7 3.60 35.55 -6.27
N ASP A 8 2.33 35.13 -6.15
CA ASP A 8 1.77 34.66 -4.90
C ASP A 8 2.48 33.39 -4.38
N SER A 9 2.69 33.32 -3.07
CA SER A 9 3.42 32.21 -2.44
C SER A 9 2.69 30.87 -2.59
N SER A 10 1.36 30.86 -2.60
CA SER A 10 0.58 29.65 -2.85
C SER A 10 0.70 29.21 -4.31
N TYR A 11 0.70 30.15 -5.25
CA TYR A 11 0.94 29.85 -6.66
C TYR A 11 2.34 29.28 -6.88
N LEU A 12 3.38 29.93 -6.37
CA LEU A 12 4.77 29.48 -6.50
C LEU A 12 5.03 28.15 -5.78
N GLY A 13 4.37 27.91 -4.64
CA GLY A 13 4.39 26.63 -3.94
C GLY A 13 3.81 25.50 -4.79
N THR A 14 2.63 25.73 -5.38
CA THR A 14 2.00 24.77 -6.30
C THR A 14 2.87 24.52 -7.53
N LEU A 15 3.39 25.59 -8.15
CA LEU A 15 4.28 25.45 -9.31
C LEU A 15 5.56 24.66 -8.98
N THR A 16 6.14 24.89 -7.80
CA THR A 16 7.33 24.15 -7.34
C THR A 16 7.01 22.67 -7.12
N HIS A 17 5.85 22.39 -6.53
CA HIS A 17 5.36 21.04 -6.30
C HIS A 17 5.21 20.27 -7.63
N GLU A 18 4.50 20.86 -8.60
CA GLU A 18 4.30 20.25 -9.93
C GLU A 18 5.62 20.13 -10.73
N LEU A 19 6.54 21.10 -10.59
CA LEU A 19 7.85 21.00 -11.22
C LEU A 19 8.69 19.85 -10.62
N GLN A 20 8.55 19.58 -9.32
CA GLN A 20 9.21 18.42 -8.71
C GLN A 20 8.68 17.12 -9.32
N HIS A 21 7.37 16.95 -9.49
CA HIS A 21 6.81 15.79 -10.18
C HIS A 21 7.37 15.61 -11.59
N LEU A 22 7.45 16.69 -12.37
CA LEU A 22 8.01 16.64 -13.73
C LEU A 22 9.47 16.17 -13.74
N LEU A 23 10.29 16.65 -12.80
CA LEU A 23 11.68 16.24 -12.65
C LEU A 23 11.80 14.78 -12.19
N HIS A 24 10.95 14.37 -11.24
CA HIS A 24 10.90 13.00 -10.76
C HIS A 24 10.55 12.06 -11.90
N TRP A 25 9.43 12.31 -12.60
CA TRP A 25 8.97 11.52 -13.74
C TRP A 25 10.02 11.38 -14.86
N HIS A 26 10.86 12.40 -15.05
CA HIS A 26 11.95 12.31 -16.04
C HIS A 26 13.02 11.29 -15.66
N LEU A 27 13.30 11.13 -14.36
CA LEU A 27 14.35 10.28 -13.81
C LEU A 27 13.83 8.89 -13.45
N ASP A 28 12.66 8.83 -12.82
CA ASP A 28 11.94 7.63 -12.42
C ASP A 28 10.42 7.87 -12.54
N LYS A 29 9.75 7.04 -13.33
CA LYS A 29 8.34 7.25 -13.72
C LYS A 29 7.35 6.59 -12.79
N ASN A 30 7.76 5.55 -12.05
CA ASN A 30 6.85 4.65 -11.35
C ASN A 30 7.04 4.61 -9.83
N GLU A 31 7.72 5.61 -9.25
CA GLU A 31 7.85 5.76 -7.80
C GLU A 31 6.48 5.81 -7.11
N GLU A 32 6.38 5.24 -5.89
CA GLU A 32 5.17 5.23 -5.10
C GLU A 32 4.73 6.65 -4.72
N ALA A 33 3.41 6.90 -4.81
CA ALA A 33 2.81 8.22 -4.62
C ALA A 33 3.25 8.92 -3.33
N TRP A 34 3.44 8.19 -2.23
CA TRP A 34 3.82 8.81 -0.95
C TRP A 34 5.24 9.37 -0.93
N ILE A 35 6.17 8.82 -1.72
CA ILE A 35 7.51 9.39 -1.88
C ILE A 35 7.42 10.60 -2.80
N GLN A 36 6.75 10.46 -3.95
CA GLN A 36 6.57 11.55 -4.90
C GLN A 36 5.97 12.79 -4.24
N GLU A 37 4.80 12.63 -3.61
CA GLU A 37 4.07 13.72 -2.95
C GLU A 37 4.83 14.29 -1.76
N GLY A 38 5.52 13.43 -1.00
CA GLY A 38 6.37 13.87 0.11
C GLY A 38 7.52 14.76 -0.34
N LEU A 39 8.20 14.39 -1.44
CA LEU A 39 9.31 15.16 -2.01
C LEU A 39 8.83 16.44 -2.72
N SER A 40 7.69 16.42 -3.41
CA SER A 40 7.05 17.61 -3.99
C SER A 40 6.71 18.65 -2.91
N GLU A 41 6.08 18.21 -1.82
CA GLU A 41 5.79 19.09 -0.68
C GLU A 41 7.07 19.59 0.00
N LEU A 42 8.11 18.74 0.12
CA LEU A 42 9.41 19.15 0.67
C LEU A 42 10.06 20.24 -0.20
N ALA A 43 9.98 20.13 -1.52
CA ALA A 43 10.54 21.12 -2.45
C ALA A 43 9.91 22.51 -2.25
N ALA A 44 8.57 22.57 -2.18
CA ALA A 44 7.85 23.82 -1.91
C ALA A 44 8.26 24.43 -0.55
N ARG A 45 8.37 23.60 0.50
CA ARG A 45 8.81 24.06 1.83
C ARG A 45 10.25 24.57 1.86
N LYS A 46 11.18 23.92 1.15
CA LYS A 46 12.58 24.32 1.09
C LYS A 46 12.76 25.72 0.49
N LEU A 47 11.83 26.13 -0.37
CA LEU A 47 11.79 27.48 -0.96
C LEU A 47 10.97 28.47 -0.12
N ASN A 48 10.52 28.08 1.07
CA ASN A 48 9.65 28.87 1.96
C ASN A 48 8.30 29.27 1.34
N TYR A 49 7.80 28.48 0.40
CA TYR A 49 6.46 28.65 -0.13
C TYR A 49 5.41 28.00 0.77
N GLN A 50 4.15 28.46 0.62
CA GLN A 50 3.04 27.90 1.38
C GLN A 50 2.87 26.41 1.05
N ALA A 51 2.79 25.58 2.08
CA ALA A 51 2.65 24.13 2.00
C ALA A 51 1.59 23.65 3.00
N LEU A 52 1.14 22.40 2.87
CA LEU A 52 0.06 21.86 3.71
C LEU A 52 0.44 21.87 5.22
N PRO A 53 -0.50 22.06 6.16
CA PRO A 53 -0.16 22.01 7.58
C PRO A 53 0.10 20.57 8.04
N PHE A 54 1.13 20.35 8.87
CA PHE A 54 1.41 19.03 9.45
C PHE A 54 0.37 18.57 10.50
N SER A 55 -0.51 19.48 10.93
CA SER A 55 -1.46 19.22 12.02
C SER A 55 -2.46 18.11 11.71
N THR A 56 -2.80 17.88 10.44
CA THR A 56 -3.70 16.80 10.02
C THR A 56 -3.12 15.43 10.34
N PHE A 57 -1.80 15.24 10.16
CA PHE A 57 -1.08 14.03 10.54
C PHE A 57 -0.78 13.96 12.04
N LEU A 58 -0.22 15.04 12.62
CA LEU A 58 0.22 15.04 14.02
C LEU A 58 -0.93 14.79 15.01
N ASN A 59 -2.17 15.13 14.62
CA ASN A 59 -3.38 14.81 15.39
C ASN A 59 -3.98 13.43 15.05
N ASN A 60 -3.53 12.77 13.97
CA ASN A 60 -4.03 11.48 13.48
C ASN A 60 -2.89 10.54 13.04
N PRO A 61 -1.91 10.21 13.88
CA PRO A 61 -0.70 9.50 13.42
C PRO A 61 -0.91 8.01 13.12
N GLN A 62 -2.15 7.54 13.27
CA GLN A 62 -2.60 6.19 12.91
C GLN A 62 -2.79 6.00 11.39
N VAL A 63 -2.75 7.08 10.61
CA VAL A 63 -2.81 6.99 9.16
C VAL A 63 -1.57 6.31 8.60
N SER A 64 -1.75 5.51 7.56
CA SER A 64 -0.64 4.88 6.84
C SER A 64 0.15 5.92 6.05
N ILE A 65 1.47 5.85 6.11
CA ILE A 65 2.30 6.63 5.20
C ILE A 65 2.29 6.05 3.77
N THR A 66 2.03 4.75 3.59
CA THR A 66 2.14 4.05 2.29
C THR A 66 0.79 3.69 1.66
N ASN A 67 -0.32 3.75 2.40
CA ASN A 67 -1.65 3.44 1.89
C ASN A 67 -2.59 4.65 2.00
N TRP A 68 -2.90 5.25 0.86
CA TRP A 68 -3.61 6.51 0.78
C TRP A 68 -5.06 6.28 0.37
N PRO A 69 -6.03 7.01 0.94
CA PRO A 69 -7.41 6.92 0.50
C PRO A 69 -7.57 7.58 -0.89
N SER A 70 -8.33 6.94 -1.77
CA SER A 70 -8.62 7.45 -3.13
C SER A 70 -9.61 8.61 -3.18
N SER A 71 -10.27 8.95 -2.06
CA SER A 71 -11.26 10.04 -2.03
C SER A 71 -10.59 11.42 -1.84
N PRO A 72 -10.87 12.41 -2.71
CA PRO A 72 -10.39 13.79 -2.54
C PRO A 72 -10.74 14.33 -1.14
N GLY A 73 -9.77 14.92 -0.46
CA GLY A 73 -9.91 15.52 0.88
C GLY A 73 -9.71 14.57 2.07
N LYS A 74 -9.71 13.24 1.87
CA LYS A 74 -9.37 12.29 2.94
C LYS A 74 -7.87 12.02 3.04
N SER A 75 -7.10 12.32 2.01
CA SER A 75 -5.65 12.11 1.93
C SER A 75 -4.82 13.21 2.61
N LEU A 76 -5.43 14.30 3.08
CA LEU A 76 -4.69 15.42 3.72
C LEU A 76 -3.76 14.99 4.87
N PRO A 77 -4.15 14.06 5.77
CA PRO A 77 -3.21 13.52 6.76
C PRO A 77 -2.06 12.71 6.14
N ASN A 78 -2.28 12.03 5.02
CA ASN A 78 -1.26 11.25 4.32
C ASN A 78 -0.23 12.18 3.64
N TYR A 79 -0.68 13.23 2.95
CA TYR A 79 0.21 14.29 2.43
C TYR A 79 1.07 14.90 3.54
N ALA A 80 0.46 15.24 4.67
CA ALA A 80 1.18 15.76 5.83
C ALA A 80 2.20 14.76 6.39
N ALA A 81 1.84 13.46 6.47
CA ALA A 81 2.75 12.40 6.92
C ALA A 81 3.94 12.24 5.98
N ALA A 82 3.70 12.15 4.67
CA ALA A 82 4.72 11.99 3.66
C ALA A 82 5.65 13.20 3.56
N SER A 83 5.11 14.42 3.58
CA SER A 83 5.93 15.63 3.59
C SER A 83 6.81 15.71 4.83
N LEU A 84 6.26 15.36 6.00
CA LEU A 84 7.00 15.38 7.25
C LEU A 84 8.10 14.31 7.30
N PHE A 85 7.82 13.10 6.80
CA PHE A 85 8.81 12.04 6.65
C PHE A 85 9.88 12.37 5.61
N ALA A 86 9.51 12.99 4.48
CA ALA A 86 10.47 13.47 3.48
C ALA A 86 11.43 14.52 4.08
N GLY A 87 10.92 15.41 4.93
CA GLY A 87 11.76 16.33 5.73
C GLY A 87 12.72 15.60 6.68
N TYR A 88 12.24 14.59 7.40
CA TYR A 88 13.08 13.75 8.27
C TYR A 88 14.17 13.01 7.47
N LEU A 89 13.80 12.41 6.34
CA LEU A 89 14.71 11.68 5.47
C LEU A 89 15.77 12.61 4.87
N TYR A 90 15.37 13.82 4.45
CA TYR A 90 16.27 14.85 3.93
C TYR A 90 17.36 15.22 4.94
N GLU A 91 17.06 15.31 6.23
CA GLU A 91 18.08 15.65 7.23
C GLU A 91 19.18 14.58 7.35
N SER A 92 18.85 13.31 7.10
CA SER A 92 19.86 12.24 7.07
C SER A 92 20.57 12.13 5.70
N LEU A 93 19.81 12.22 4.61
CA LEU A 93 20.30 11.95 3.25
C LEU A 93 20.96 13.16 2.59
N GLN A 94 20.57 14.36 3.02
CA GLN A 94 20.93 15.63 2.39
C GLN A 94 20.55 15.67 0.90
N THR A 95 20.87 16.76 0.20
CA THR A 95 20.49 16.95 -1.20
C THR A 95 21.00 15.83 -2.12
N SER A 96 22.23 15.35 -1.93
CA SER A 96 22.81 14.28 -2.77
C SER A 96 22.12 12.93 -2.56
N GLY A 97 21.75 12.60 -1.33
CA GLY A 97 21.04 11.35 -1.06
C GLY A 97 19.60 11.39 -1.56
N ILE A 98 18.91 12.53 -1.47
CA ILE A 98 17.58 12.71 -2.08
C ILE A 98 17.65 12.63 -3.61
N ALA A 99 18.66 13.23 -4.24
CA ALA A 99 18.86 13.08 -5.68
C ALA A 99 19.15 11.63 -6.09
N THR A 100 19.86 10.87 -5.24
CA THR A 100 20.08 9.43 -5.44
C THR A 100 18.78 8.65 -5.32
N LEU A 101 17.92 8.99 -4.35
CA LEU A 101 16.59 8.38 -4.18
C LEU A 101 15.70 8.63 -5.40
N VAL A 102 15.59 9.88 -5.84
CA VAL A 102 14.77 10.28 -7.01
C VAL A 102 15.22 9.61 -8.31
N SER A 103 16.49 9.18 -8.40
CA SER A 103 17.03 8.49 -9.57
C SER A 103 17.04 6.97 -9.42
N ASN A 104 16.49 6.43 -8.32
CA ASN A 104 16.50 5.00 -8.03
C ASN A 104 15.30 4.35 -8.74
N PRO A 105 15.50 3.32 -9.60
CA PRO A 105 14.39 2.67 -10.30
C PRO A 105 13.59 1.69 -9.43
N LEU A 106 13.95 1.56 -8.14
CA LEU A 106 13.19 0.80 -7.16
C LEU A 106 12.32 1.75 -6.37
N ASN A 107 11.10 1.31 -6.06
CA ASN A 107 10.08 2.18 -5.51
C ASN A 107 9.91 1.96 -4.00
N GLY A 108 9.33 2.94 -3.33
CA GLY A 108 8.86 2.82 -1.95
C GLY A 108 9.96 2.46 -0.95
N PRO A 109 9.66 1.59 0.03
CA PRO A 109 10.64 1.08 0.98
C PRO A 109 11.91 0.50 0.33
N GLU A 110 11.76 -0.25 -0.76
CA GLU A 110 12.87 -0.89 -1.48
C GLU A 110 13.79 0.14 -2.15
N GLY A 111 13.23 1.23 -2.69
CA GLY A 111 13.98 2.38 -3.21
C GLY A 111 14.81 3.09 -2.15
N ILE A 112 14.24 3.27 -0.96
CA ILE A 112 14.94 3.87 0.19
C ILE A 112 16.06 2.94 0.68
N ASP A 113 15.79 1.64 0.86
CA ASP A 113 16.79 0.64 1.28
C ASP A 113 17.96 0.58 0.29
N SER A 114 17.66 0.55 -1.01
CA SER A 114 18.64 0.58 -2.09
C SER A 114 19.50 1.85 -2.03
N THR A 115 18.86 3.01 -1.86
CA THR A 115 19.55 4.31 -1.75
C THR A 115 20.48 4.36 -0.54
N LEU A 116 20.01 3.91 0.63
CA LEU A 116 20.83 3.87 1.85
C LEU A 116 22.07 2.98 1.66
N LYS A 117 21.90 1.82 1.02
CA LYS A 117 23.00 0.92 0.71
C LYS A 117 24.01 1.54 -0.27
N LEU A 118 23.54 2.24 -1.31
CA LEU A 118 24.41 2.97 -2.25
C LEU A 118 25.23 4.06 -1.56
N LEU A 119 24.67 4.68 -0.51
CA LEU A 119 25.34 5.67 0.32
C LEU A 119 26.22 5.06 1.43
N GLY A 120 26.35 3.73 1.48
CA GLY A 120 27.17 3.02 2.47
C GLY A 120 26.57 2.98 3.88
N SER A 121 25.27 3.18 4.01
CA SER A 121 24.54 3.10 5.29
C SER A 121 24.00 1.70 5.53
N ASP A 122 24.15 1.19 6.76
CA ASP A 122 23.54 -0.08 7.22
C ASP A 122 22.10 0.11 7.76
N GLN A 123 21.53 1.31 7.60
CA GLN A 123 20.15 1.57 7.97
C GLN A 123 19.19 0.95 6.96
N THR A 124 17.95 0.71 7.41
CA THR A 124 16.85 0.31 6.54
C THR A 124 15.70 1.29 6.68
N PHE A 125 14.82 1.33 5.69
CA PHE A 125 13.56 2.05 5.72
C PHE A 125 12.78 1.73 6.98
N GLU A 126 12.66 0.45 7.35
CA GLU A 126 11.92 0.04 8.54
C GLU A 126 12.51 0.64 9.82
N LYS A 127 13.85 0.73 9.91
CA LYS A 127 14.52 1.34 11.06
C LYS A 127 14.34 2.86 11.08
N ILE A 128 14.53 3.53 9.94
CA ILE A 128 14.32 4.99 9.79
C ILE A 128 12.87 5.36 10.10
N PHE A 129 11.91 4.58 9.60
CA PHE A 129 10.50 4.76 9.88
C PHE A 129 10.22 4.67 11.38
N GLN A 130 10.73 3.66 12.07
CA GLN A 130 10.58 3.54 13.53
C GLN A 130 11.26 4.69 14.29
N ASP A 131 12.45 5.12 13.86
CA ASP A 131 13.15 6.28 14.45
C ASP A 131 12.35 7.57 14.25
N TRP A 132 11.72 7.73 13.09
CA TRP A 132 10.82 8.85 12.80
C TRP A 132 9.57 8.84 13.69
N LEU A 133 8.96 7.68 13.94
CA LEU A 133 7.84 7.57 14.90
C LEU A 133 8.24 8.03 16.30
N ILE A 134 9.45 7.66 16.75
CA ILE A 134 9.98 8.11 18.04
C ILE A 134 10.26 9.62 18.02
N ALA A 135 10.88 10.13 16.95
CA ALA A 135 11.20 11.54 16.80
C ALA A 135 9.93 12.41 16.78
N ASN A 136 8.85 11.94 16.17
CA ASN A 136 7.55 12.62 16.20
C ASN A 136 6.98 12.79 17.63
N TYR A 137 7.37 11.93 18.58
CA TYR A 137 6.91 12.00 19.97
C TYR A 137 7.91 12.70 20.91
N LEU A 138 9.20 12.37 20.81
CA LEU A 138 10.24 12.93 21.68
C LEU A 138 10.75 14.28 21.17
N ASN A 139 11.19 14.30 19.91
CA ASN A 139 11.93 15.38 19.28
C ASN A 139 13.01 16.02 20.15
N ASP A 140 13.85 15.20 20.80
CA ASP A 140 14.89 15.64 21.72
C ASP A 140 16.22 15.84 20.98
N PRO A 141 16.71 17.09 20.80
CA PRO A 141 17.93 17.39 20.04
C PRO A 141 19.21 16.78 20.63
N SER A 142 19.17 16.29 21.87
CA SER A 142 20.31 15.58 22.47
C SER A 142 20.38 14.10 22.04
N THR A 143 19.39 13.62 21.32
CA THR A 143 19.26 12.23 20.86
C THR A 143 19.19 12.17 19.33
N GLN A 144 19.31 10.95 18.78
CA GLN A 144 19.07 10.70 17.35
C GLN A 144 17.59 10.84 16.93
N TYR A 145 16.67 10.96 17.89
CA TYR A 145 15.23 11.04 17.66
C TYR A 145 14.77 12.50 17.62
N SER A 146 15.37 13.29 16.73
CA SER A 146 15.04 14.69 16.55
C SER A 146 15.21 15.12 15.10
N TYR A 147 14.48 16.18 14.72
CA TYR A 147 14.60 16.83 13.42
C TYR A 147 13.92 18.21 13.43
N SER A 148 14.38 19.10 12.55
CA SER A 148 14.01 20.53 12.58
C SER A 148 12.64 20.83 11.97
N TYR A 149 12.10 19.93 11.15
CA TYR A 149 10.82 20.13 10.46
C TYR A 149 9.59 19.95 11.34
N LEU A 150 9.74 19.38 12.55
CA LEU A 150 8.61 19.10 13.42
C LEU A 150 8.15 20.36 14.17
N PRO A 151 6.93 20.88 13.94
CA PRO A 151 6.45 22.09 14.60
C PRO A 151 6.08 21.85 16.06
N TYR A 152 5.61 20.64 16.38
CA TYR A 152 5.27 20.19 17.72
C TYR A 152 5.16 18.66 17.74
N VAL A 153 5.36 18.06 18.91
CA VAL A 153 5.31 16.61 19.07
C VAL A 153 3.89 16.05 19.09
N ILE A 154 3.76 14.79 18.64
CA ILE A 154 2.55 13.99 18.76
C ILE A 154 2.20 13.83 20.24
N LYS A 155 0.90 13.96 20.54
CA LYS A 155 0.35 13.59 21.85
C LYS A 155 -0.24 12.18 21.79
N PRO A 156 -0.02 11.33 22.81
CA PRO A 156 -0.66 10.02 22.87
C PRO A 156 -2.18 10.10 22.73
N GLN A 157 -2.75 9.26 21.87
CA GLN A 157 -4.20 9.25 21.63
C GLN A 157 -4.99 8.63 22.77
N VAL A 158 -4.34 7.78 23.57
CA VAL A 158 -4.95 7.16 24.76
C VAL A 158 -4.04 7.32 25.97
N SER A 159 -4.65 7.47 27.14
CA SER A 159 -3.96 7.35 28.43
C SER A 159 -4.57 6.19 29.22
N ILE A 160 -3.72 5.34 29.80
CA ILE A 160 -4.10 4.15 30.56
C ILE A 160 -3.56 4.32 31.98
N THR A 161 -4.47 4.60 32.91
CA THR A 161 -4.17 4.87 34.32
C THR A 161 -4.50 3.70 35.25
N ALA A 162 -5.32 2.77 34.79
CA ALA A 162 -5.78 1.61 35.54
C ALA A 162 -5.88 0.38 34.63
N SER A 163 -6.21 -0.77 35.24
CA SER A 163 -6.41 -2.02 34.50
C SER A 163 -7.43 -1.83 33.37
N LYS A 164 -7.06 -2.24 32.16
CA LYS A 164 -7.83 -1.98 30.93
C LYS A 164 -7.54 -3.03 29.86
N GLU A 165 -8.59 -3.45 29.18
CA GLU A 165 -8.49 -4.26 27.96
C GLU A 165 -8.84 -3.38 26.75
N ILE A 166 -8.03 -3.44 25.71
CA ILE A 166 -8.21 -2.67 24.47
C ILE A 166 -8.09 -3.62 23.30
N SER A 167 -9.18 -3.81 22.56
CA SER A 167 -9.15 -4.36 21.21
C SER A 167 -8.99 -3.22 20.21
N GLY A 168 -7.90 -3.23 19.46
CA GLY A 168 -7.53 -2.15 18.58
C GLY A 168 -7.16 -2.63 17.17
N SER A 169 -7.01 -1.66 16.28
CA SER A 169 -6.52 -1.88 14.93
C SER A 169 -5.76 -0.66 14.44
N ILE A 170 -4.69 -0.87 13.69
CA ILE A 170 -3.88 0.19 13.09
C ILE A 170 -3.72 -0.04 11.60
N GLN A 171 -3.63 1.02 10.81
CA GLN A 171 -3.27 0.90 9.41
C GLN A 171 -1.81 0.44 9.29
N GLN A 172 -1.50 -0.31 8.22
CA GLN A 172 -0.12 -0.70 7.93
C GLN A 172 0.75 0.56 7.81
N ARG A 173 1.92 0.55 8.45
CA ARG A 173 2.85 1.70 8.53
C ARG A 173 2.18 2.99 9.05
N GLY A 174 1.18 2.85 9.91
CA GLY A 174 0.70 3.90 10.82
C GLY A 174 1.18 3.63 12.25
N ALA A 175 0.88 4.54 13.17
CA ALA A 175 1.30 4.42 14.57
C ALA A 175 0.22 4.82 15.59
N TRP A 176 0.15 4.04 16.66
CA TRP A 176 -0.71 4.31 17.80
C TRP A 176 0.13 4.58 19.04
N TYR A 177 -0.08 5.73 19.68
CA TYR A 177 0.69 6.18 20.85
C TYR A 177 -0.21 6.10 22.08
N ALA A 178 0.19 5.27 23.04
CA ALA A 178 -0.52 5.06 24.29
C ALA A 178 0.35 5.52 25.46
N LYS A 179 -0.17 6.42 26.29
CA LYS A 179 0.46 6.81 27.55
C LYS A 179 0.07 5.80 28.63
N LEU A 180 1.07 5.29 29.35
CA LEU A 180 0.90 4.43 30.52
C LEU A 180 1.21 5.26 31.76
N GLU A 181 0.25 5.34 32.68
CA GLU A 181 0.35 6.15 33.90
C GLU A 181 -0.07 5.31 35.11
N PRO A 182 0.74 4.30 35.48
CA PRO A 182 0.31 3.35 36.49
C PRO A 182 0.43 3.95 37.90
N GLU A 183 -0.54 3.65 38.78
CA GLU A 183 -0.48 3.99 40.21
C GLU A 183 0.38 3.00 41.03
N GLY A 184 0.76 1.87 40.42
CA GLY A 184 1.59 0.80 41.00
C GLY A 184 2.30 0.00 39.91
N GLU A 185 2.73 -1.22 40.17
CA GLU A 185 3.23 -2.08 39.08
C GLU A 185 2.06 -2.60 38.24
N ILE A 186 2.14 -2.42 36.92
CA ILE A 186 1.22 -2.99 35.94
C ILE A 186 1.95 -3.98 35.04
N GLU A 187 1.24 -5.01 34.61
CA GLU A 187 1.62 -5.88 33.51
C GLU A 187 0.88 -5.46 32.24
N VAL A 188 1.65 -5.16 31.20
CA VAL A 188 1.15 -4.85 29.86
C VAL A 188 1.38 -6.07 28.98
N THR A 189 0.30 -6.71 28.52
CA THR A 189 0.35 -7.83 27.57
C THR A 189 -0.24 -7.41 26.23
N PHE A 190 0.53 -7.59 25.18
CA PHE A 190 0.14 -7.35 23.80
C PHE A 190 -0.01 -8.67 23.05
N GLU A 191 -1.07 -8.77 22.25
CA GLU A 191 -1.29 -9.87 21.31
C GLU A 191 -1.80 -9.33 19.97
N GLY A 192 -0.94 -9.36 18.95
CA GLY A 192 -1.27 -8.97 17.58
C GLY A 192 -1.74 -10.15 16.72
N ALA A 193 -2.57 -9.87 15.72
CA ALA A 193 -2.90 -10.85 14.69
C ALA A 193 -1.62 -11.37 13.99
N LYS A 194 -1.55 -12.67 13.69
CA LYS A 194 -0.37 -13.29 13.06
C LYS A 194 -0.34 -13.12 11.54
N ALA A 195 -1.52 -12.91 10.96
CA ALA A 195 -1.71 -12.69 9.54
C ALA A 195 -2.78 -11.62 9.33
N THR A 196 -2.75 -11.00 8.16
CA THR A 196 -3.78 -10.07 7.69
C THR A 196 -4.14 -10.42 6.25
N ALA A 197 -5.38 -10.16 5.86
CA ALA A 197 -5.82 -10.41 4.49
C ALA A 197 -5.13 -9.45 3.52
N ILE A 198 -4.95 -9.87 2.26
CA ILE A 198 -4.48 -8.97 1.19
C ILE A 198 -5.66 -8.14 0.68
N LEU A 199 -6.82 -8.79 0.51
CA LEU A 199 -8.05 -8.23 0.00
C LEU A 199 -9.15 -8.23 1.08
N PRO A 200 -10.15 -7.35 0.97
CA PRO A 200 -11.31 -7.33 1.88
C PRO A 200 -12.31 -8.47 1.59
N VAL A 201 -11.96 -9.41 0.71
CA VAL A 201 -12.77 -10.59 0.37
C VAL A 201 -11.90 -11.85 0.41
N LEU A 202 -12.53 -12.96 0.79
CA LEU A 202 -11.94 -14.29 0.60
C LEU A 202 -12.06 -14.73 -0.86
N PRO A 203 -11.24 -15.70 -1.31
CA PRO A 203 -11.46 -16.44 -2.56
C PRO A 203 -12.92 -16.87 -2.72
N HIS A 204 -13.43 -16.91 -3.95
CA HIS A 204 -14.83 -17.23 -4.19
C HIS A 204 -15.11 -18.70 -3.82
N SER A 205 -14.20 -19.59 -4.19
CA SER A 205 -14.21 -20.98 -3.75
C SER A 205 -12.84 -21.36 -3.16
N GLY A 206 -12.78 -22.47 -2.43
CA GLY A 206 -11.52 -22.99 -1.89
C GLY A 206 -10.75 -22.03 -0.95
N GLU A 207 -9.42 -22.08 -1.05
CA GLU A 207 -8.47 -21.26 -0.30
C GLU A 207 -7.66 -20.29 -1.17
N LYS A 208 -7.76 -20.31 -2.51
CA LYS A 208 -6.88 -19.53 -3.41
C LYS A 208 -7.64 -18.80 -4.52
N CYS A 209 -7.14 -17.63 -4.91
CA CYS A 209 -7.51 -16.97 -6.17
C CYS A 209 -6.30 -16.28 -6.79
N TRP A 210 -6.33 -16.03 -8.10
CA TRP A 210 -5.28 -15.26 -8.78
C TRP A 210 -5.58 -13.77 -8.64
N TRP A 211 -4.72 -13.07 -7.90
CA TRP A 211 -4.81 -11.65 -7.65
C TRP A 211 -3.83 -10.88 -8.54
N SER A 212 -4.25 -9.77 -9.11
CA SER A 212 -3.49 -8.93 -10.04
C SER A 212 -2.30 -8.22 -9.41
N ASN A 213 -2.05 -8.44 -8.12
CA ASN A 213 -1.18 -7.61 -7.30
C ASN A 213 -1.69 -6.16 -7.19
N ARG A 214 -0.95 -5.34 -6.45
CA ARG A 214 -1.24 -3.93 -6.20
C ARG A 214 0.04 -3.10 -6.39
N GLY A 215 -0.10 -2.02 -7.13
CA GLY A 215 0.93 -1.01 -7.36
C GLY A 215 0.48 0.03 -8.39
N ASN A 216 1.25 1.10 -8.46
CA ASN A 216 1.16 2.08 -9.54
C ASN A 216 2.06 1.61 -10.70
N SER A 217 1.69 1.95 -11.93
CA SER A 217 2.43 1.68 -13.16
C SER A 217 2.81 0.21 -13.33
N ILE A 218 1.94 -0.71 -12.91
CA ILE A 218 2.14 -2.14 -13.10
C ILE A 218 1.39 -2.61 -14.35
N ASN A 219 1.97 -3.60 -15.04
CA ASN A 219 1.28 -4.42 -16.03
C ASN A 219 1.39 -5.88 -15.57
N SER A 220 0.37 -6.36 -14.87
CA SER A 220 0.31 -7.74 -14.40
C SER A 220 -0.45 -8.60 -15.40
N GLN A 221 0.11 -9.74 -15.78
CA GLN A 221 -0.41 -10.68 -16.75
C GLN A 221 -0.52 -12.09 -16.16
N LEU A 222 -1.61 -12.79 -16.51
CA LEU A 222 -1.82 -14.20 -16.22
C LEU A 222 -2.31 -14.88 -17.49
N THR A 223 -1.46 -15.72 -18.07
CA THR A 223 -1.66 -16.29 -19.42
C THR A 223 -1.74 -17.81 -19.38
N ARG A 224 -2.65 -18.39 -20.17
CA ARG A 224 -2.74 -19.83 -20.42
C ARG A 224 -3.17 -20.13 -21.85
N THR A 225 -2.66 -21.22 -22.40
CA THR A 225 -3.02 -21.73 -23.72
C THR A 225 -4.20 -22.68 -23.64
N PHE A 226 -5.15 -22.56 -24.59
CA PHE A 226 -6.29 -23.46 -24.76
C PHE A 226 -6.35 -23.94 -26.21
N ASP A 227 -6.55 -25.24 -26.39
CA ASP A 227 -6.77 -25.84 -27.71
C ASP A 227 -8.27 -25.88 -28.00
N LEU A 228 -8.74 -25.08 -28.97
CA LEU A 228 -10.14 -25.02 -29.40
C LEU A 228 -10.33 -25.69 -30.78
N SER A 229 -9.35 -26.48 -31.25
CA SER A 229 -9.34 -27.05 -32.60
C SER A 229 -10.50 -27.99 -32.89
N ASP A 230 -10.91 -28.79 -31.89
CA ASP A 230 -11.91 -29.86 -32.05
C ASP A 230 -13.34 -29.48 -31.60
N ILE A 231 -13.57 -28.21 -31.21
CA ILE A 231 -14.87 -27.73 -30.73
C ILE A 231 -15.50 -26.72 -31.69
N LYS A 232 -16.83 -26.54 -31.60
CA LYS A 232 -17.60 -25.66 -32.51
C LYS A 232 -18.05 -24.35 -31.90
N THR A 233 -18.13 -24.32 -30.58
CA THR A 233 -18.45 -23.16 -29.76
C THR A 233 -17.57 -23.22 -28.52
N ALA A 234 -17.25 -22.07 -27.95
CA ALA A 234 -16.45 -22.00 -26.74
C ALA A 234 -16.89 -20.79 -25.93
N THR A 235 -17.15 -20.99 -24.63
CA THR A 235 -17.50 -19.89 -23.73
C THR A 235 -16.59 -19.92 -22.51
N LEU A 236 -15.83 -18.84 -22.31
CA LEU A 236 -15.11 -18.64 -21.06
C LEU A 236 -16.05 -18.11 -20.00
N ASN A 237 -16.12 -18.80 -18.86
CA ASN A 237 -16.84 -18.36 -17.67
C ASN A 237 -15.86 -18.28 -16.50
N PHE A 238 -16.00 -17.26 -15.65
CA PHE A 238 -15.17 -17.12 -14.45
C PHE A 238 -15.82 -16.27 -13.38
N LYS A 239 -15.26 -16.35 -12.17
CA LYS A 239 -15.57 -15.45 -11.06
C LYS A 239 -14.56 -14.33 -11.02
N SER A 240 -15.08 -13.13 -10.82
CA SER A 240 -14.28 -11.91 -10.82
C SER A 240 -14.69 -11.00 -9.66
N TRP A 241 -13.73 -10.56 -8.86
CA TRP A 241 -13.89 -9.48 -7.89
C TRP A 241 -12.85 -8.41 -8.18
N TRP A 242 -13.26 -7.15 -8.27
CA TRP A 242 -12.35 -6.04 -8.49
C TRP A 242 -12.72 -4.80 -7.68
N ASP A 243 -11.69 -4.05 -7.31
CA ASP A 243 -11.67 -2.68 -6.80
C ASP A 243 -10.47 -2.01 -7.46
N ILE A 244 -10.75 -1.34 -8.57
CA ILE A 244 -9.81 -0.76 -9.54
C ILE A 244 -10.08 0.75 -9.57
N GLU A 245 -9.06 1.59 -9.71
CA GLU A 245 -9.29 3.03 -9.83
C GLU A 245 -10.22 3.32 -11.02
N ASN A 246 -11.27 4.10 -10.76
CA ASN A 246 -12.32 4.29 -11.73
C ASN A 246 -11.84 5.16 -12.91
N GLU A 247 -11.91 4.60 -14.11
CA GLU A 247 -11.57 5.21 -15.41
C GLU A 247 -10.08 5.46 -15.67
N TRP A 248 -9.18 5.15 -14.74
CA TRP A 248 -7.72 5.30 -14.90
C TRP A 248 -7.01 3.95 -15.01
N ASP A 249 -7.32 3.06 -14.07
CA ASP A 249 -6.83 1.69 -14.07
C ASP A 249 -7.81 0.74 -14.77
N HIS A 250 -7.26 -0.33 -15.35
CA HIS A 250 -8.04 -1.24 -16.18
C HIS A 250 -7.61 -2.71 -16.04
N GLY A 251 -8.60 -3.58 -15.83
CA GLY A 251 -8.48 -5.03 -16.00
C GLY A 251 -9.04 -5.46 -17.36
N TYR A 252 -8.30 -6.28 -18.09
CA TYR A 252 -8.62 -6.76 -19.43
C TYR A 252 -8.60 -8.28 -19.48
N VAL A 253 -9.42 -8.85 -20.36
CA VAL A 253 -9.23 -10.21 -20.86
C VAL A 253 -8.86 -10.10 -22.32
N THR A 254 -7.73 -10.68 -22.70
CA THR A 254 -7.21 -10.62 -24.06
C THR A 254 -6.98 -12.02 -24.62
N VAL A 255 -7.12 -12.16 -25.94
CA VAL A 255 -6.91 -13.42 -26.66
C VAL A 255 -5.91 -13.20 -27.77
N SER A 256 -4.95 -14.12 -27.91
CA SER A 256 -4.05 -14.19 -29.05
C SER A 256 -4.28 -15.49 -29.83
N ASN A 257 -4.34 -15.39 -31.15
CA ASN A 257 -4.44 -16.52 -32.09
C ASN A 257 -3.18 -16.70 -32.95
N ASP A 258 -2.09 -15.99 -32.63
CA ASP A 258 -0.85 -15.92 -33.41
C ASP A 258 0.41 -16.13 -32.55
N GLN A 259 0.27 -16.95 -31.50
CA GLN A 259 1.33 -17.30 -30.56
C GLN A 259 1.88 -16.08 -29.77
N GLY A 260 1.00 -15.15 -29.43
CA GLY A 260 1.31 -14.00 -28.58
C GLY A 260 1.89 -12.79 -29.33
N GLN A 261 1.90 -12.80 -30.67
CA GLN A 261 2.37 -11.67 -31.48
C GLN A 261 1.39 -10.49 -31.43
N SER A 262 0.09 -10.76 -31.40
CA SER A 262 -0.98 -9.78 -31.22
C SER A 262 -2.05 -10.27 -30.23
N TRP A 263 -2.72 -9.32 -29.60
CA TRP A 263 -3.71 -9.56 -28.54
C TRP A 263 -4.97 -8.74 -28.79
N GLU A 264 -6.11 -9.40 -28.85
CA GLU A 264 -7.42 -8.77 -29.01
C GLU A 264 -8.14 -8.67 -27.66
N VAL A 265 -8.56 -7.46 -27.27
CA VAL A 265 -9.32 -7.24 -26.02
C VAL A 265 -10.74 -7.75 -26.16
N GLN A 266 -11.13 -8.66 -25.26
CA GLN A 266 -12.43 -9.31 -25.26
C GLN A 266 -13.43 -8.57 -24.39
N LYS A 267 -14.67 -8.49 -24.89
CA LYS A 267 -15.78 -7.94 -24.11
C LYS A 267 -16.38 -9.03 -23.22
N ALA A 268 -16.17 -8.90 -21.92
CA ALA A 268 -16.88 -9.68 -20.91
C ALA A 268 -18.23 -9.05 -20.54
N THR A 269 -19.07 -9.85 -19.87
CA THR A 269 -20.43 -9.48 -19.42
C THR A 269 -20.50 -8.12 -18.72
N ARG A 270 -19.55 -7.78 -17.83
CA ARG A 270 -19.54 -6.50 -17.09
C ARG A 270 -18.41 -5.56 -17.47
N SER A 271 -17.57 -5.93 -18.43
CA SER A 271 -16.56 -5.00 -18.96
C SER A 271 -17.24 -3.79 -19.62
N SER A 272 -16.70 -2.60 -19.40
CA SER A 272 -17.18 -1.34 -19.95
C SER A 272 -16.46 -1.02 -21.24
N ILE A 273 -17.20 -0.58 -22.26
CA ILE A 273 -16.63 0.00 -23.49
C ILE A 273 -16.51 1.52 -23.41
N LYS A 274 -16.91 2.14 -22.29
CA LYS A 274 -16.80 3.58 -22.10
C LYS A 274 -15.34 3.94 -21.86
N ASN A 275 -14.88 4.97 -22.54
CA ASN A 275 -13.54 5.52 -22.37
C ASN A 275 -13.59 7.05 -22.37
N PRO A 276 -14.19 7.68 -21.32
CA PRO A 276 -14.35 9.13 -21.28
C PRO A 276 -13.02 9.87 -21.16
N LEU A 277 -12.01 9.24 -20.55
CA LEU A 277 -10.69 9.82 -20.31
C LEU A 277 -9.64 9.44 -21.37
N GLY A 278 -9.96 8.51 -22.28
CA GLY A 278 -9.03 8.06 -23.32
C GLY A 278 -7.95 7.09 -22.83
N THR A 279 -8.06 6.58 -21.60
CA THR A 279 -7.11 5.72 -20.88
C THR A 279 -7.28 4.23 -21.21
N ALA A 280 -8.49 3.79 -21.57
CA ALA A 280 -8.78 2.38 -21.86
C ALA A 280 -8.27 1.94 -23.25
N LEU A 281 -7.69 0.74 -23.31
CA LEU A 281 -7.24 0.08 -24.56
C LEU A 281 -8.34 -0.73 -25.27
N GLY A 282 -9.50 -0.87 -24.64
CA GLY A 282 -10.63 -1.67 -25.11
C GLY A 282 -11.65 -1.91 -24.00
N PRO A 283 -12.60 -2.86 -24.19
CA PRO A 283 -13.51 -3.28 -23.12
C PRO A 283 -12.75 -3.68 -21.85
N SER A 284 -13.04 -3.06 -20.72
CA SER A 284 -12.26 -3.27 -19.48
C SER A 284 -13.10 -3.26 -18.20
N TYR A 285 -12.57 -3.87 -17.14
CA TYR A 285 -13.01 -3.69 -15.77
C TYR A 285 -12.36 -2.44 -15.19
N THR A 286 -13.17 -1.59 -14.57
CA THR A 286 -12.71 -0.42 -13.82
C THR A 286 -13.72 -0.13 -12.71
N GLY A 287 -13.34 0.65 -11.70
CA GLY A 287 -14.18 0.92 -10.54
C GLY A 287 -14.37 -0.30 -9.64
N GLN A 288 -15.56 -0.46 -9.03
CA GLN A 288 -15.80 -1.48 -8.00
C GLN A 288 -16.89 -2.49 -8.36
N SER A 289 -16.56 -3.78 -8.25
CA SER A 289 -17.51 -4.91 -8.37
C SER A 289 -18.46 -5.03 -7.16
N LYS A 290 -17.99 -4.60 -5.98
CA LYS A 290 -18.59 -4.74 -4.63
C LYS A 290 -18.73 -6.16 -4.08
N LYS A 291 -18.74 -7.17 -4.95
CA LYS A 291 -18.84 -8.60 -4.62
C LYS A 291 -18.39 -9.40 -5.83
N TRP A 292 -18.03 -10.67 -5.62
CA TRP A 292 -17.77 -11.62 -6.69
C TRP A 292 -18.90 -11.62 -7.73
N ARG A 293 -18.52 -11.50 -9.00
CA ARG A 293 -19.39 -11.48 -10.17
C ARG A 293 -19.10 -12.68 -11.06
N ASN A 294 -20.13 -13.16 -11.73
CA ASN A 294 -19.99 -14.10 -12.83
C ASN A 294 -19.71 -13.28 -14.10
N GLU A 295 -18.65 -13.65 -14.79
CA GLU A 295 -18.26 -13.09 -16.07
C GLU A 295 -18.29 -14.18 -17.13
N SER A 296 -18.63 -13.78 -18.35
CA SER A 296 -18.70 -14.65 -19.51
C SER A 296 -18.19 -13.92 -20.74
N ILE A 297 -17.41 -14.62 -21.56
CA ILE A 297 -16.83 -14.17 -22.83
C ILE A 297 -17.07 -15.25 -23.89
N ASP A 298 -17.55 -14.84 -25.05
CA ASP A 298 -17.68 -15.72 -26.22
C ASP A 298 -16.31 -15.91 -26.88
N LEU A 299 -15.82 -17.14 -26.88
CA LEU A 299 -14.59 -17.55 -27.56
C LEU A 299 -14.87 -18.28 -28.88
N SER A 300 -16.15 -18.41 -29.28
CA SER A 300 -16.55 -19.05 -30.53
C SER A 300 -15.87 -18.47 -31.79
N PRO A 301 -15.50 -17.17 -31.86
CA PRO A 301 -14.73 -16.66 -32.99
C PRO A 301 -13.35 -17.31 -33.18
N TYR A 302 -12.81 -17.98 -32.15
CA TYR A 302 -11.46 -18.54 -32.16
C TYR A 302 -11.41 -20.07 -32.30
N VAL A 303 -12.56 -20.75 -32.41
CA VAL A 303 -12.62 -22.20 -32.57
C VAL A 303 -11.91 -22.66 -33.84
N GLY A 304 -11.41 -23.90 -33.84
CA GLY A 304 -10.55 -24.42 -34.91
C GLY A 304 -9.07 -24.04 -34.75
N ASN A 305 -8.69 -23.30 -33.70
CA ASN A 305 -7.32 -22.88 -33.43
C ASN A 305 -6.93 -23.15 -31.97
N THR A 306 -5.63 -23.18 -31.71
CA THR A 306 -5.09 -23.02 -30.36
C THR A 306 -4.92 -21.53 -30.06
N ILE A 307 -5.43 -21.08 -28.92
CA ILE A 307 -5.33 -19.67 -28.48
C ILE A 307 -4.55 -19.52 -27.19
N MET A 308 -4.01 -18.32 -26.96
CA MET A 308 -3.56 -17.89 -25.64
C MET A 308 -4.60 -16.94 -25.06
N LEU A 309 -5.09 -17.25 -23.87
CA LEU A 309 -5.96 -16.39 -23.07
C LEU A 309 -5.11 -15.68 -22.02
N ARG A 310 -5.30 -14.37 -21.85
CA ARG A 310 -4.61 -13.59 -20.83
C ARG A 310 -5.59 -12.72 -20.05
N PHE A 311 -5.42 -12.71 -18.73
CA PHE A 311 -5.91 -11.65 -17.86
C PHE A 311 -4.80 -10.62 -17.66
N GLU A 312 -5.10 -9.34 -17.88
CA GLU A 312 -4.11 -8.26 -17.87
C GLU A 312 -4.62 -7.10 -17.03
N TYR A 313 -3.84 -6.64 -16.04
CA TYR A 313 -4.16 -5.52 -15.18
C TYR A 313 -3.12 -4.43 -15.35
N ILE A 314 -3.57 -3.26 -15.82
CA ILE A 314 -2.71 -2.11 -16.13
C ILE A 314 -3.14 -0.94 -15.25
N THR A 315 -2.17 -0.34 -14.57
CA THR A 315 -2.39 0.83 -13.71
C THR A 315 -1.60 2.05 -14.16
N ASP A 316 -2.10 3.24 -13.85
CA ASP A 316 -1.40 4.50 -14.11
C ASP A 316 -0.37 4.82 -13.00
N GLU A 317 0.24 6.01 -13.04
CA GLU A 317 1.25 6.43 -12.07
C GLU A 317 0.74 6.73 -10.65
N SER A 318 -0.58 6.78 -10.43
CA SER A 318 -1.18 7.23 -9.18
C SER A 318 -2.22 6.25 -8.63
N ILE A 319 -2.70 6.56 -7.42
CA ILE A 319 -3.83 5.92 -6.72
C ILE A 319 -3.96 4.39 -6.94
N SER A 320 -3.12 3.60 -6.25
CA SER A 320 -3.34 2.15 -6.22
C SER A 320 -4.51 1.74 -5.31
N THR A 321 -5.50 1.06 -5.90
CA THR A 321 -6.62 0.43 -5.18
C THR A 321 -6.34 -1.07 -4.94
N SER A 322 -7.32 -1.85 -4.46
CA SER A 322 -7.08 -3.25 -4.06
C SER A 322 -6.72 -4.19 -5.21
N GLY A 323 -7.05 -3.83 -6.45
CA GLY A 323 -6.77 -4.60 -7.66
C GLY A 323 -7.91 -5.55 -8.06
N TRP A 324 -7.54 -6.68 -8.67
CA TRP A 324 -8.46 -7.62 -9.32
C TRP A 324 -8.14 -9.07 -8.92
N CYS A 325 -9.13 -9.84 -8.45
CA CYS A 325 -9.00 -11.29 -8.25
C CYS A 325 -9.92 -12.09 -9.18
N ILE A 326 -9.39 -13.21 -9.66
CA ILE A 326 -10.05 -14.15 -10.58
C ILE A 326 -10.08 -15.53 -9.94
N ASP A 327 -11.20 -16.21 -10.08
CA ASP A 327 -11.45 -17.54 -9.50
C ASP A 327 -12.42 -18.36 -10.38
N ASP A 328 -12.53 -19.66 -10.13
CA ASP A 328 -13.45 -20.61 -10.79
C ASP A 328 -13.53 -20.46 -12.33
N LEU A 329 -12.40 -20.57 -13.02
CA LEU A 329 -12.32 -20.51 -14.48
C LEU A 329 -12.93 -21.78 -15.09
N ASN A 330 -13.79 -21.62 -16.10
CA ASN A 330 -14.51 -22.73 -16.72
C ASN A 330 -14.70 -22.51 -18.23
N ILE A 331 -14.38 -23.54 -19.03
CA ILE A 331 -14.75 -23.66 -20.43
C ILE A 331 -15.42 -25.02 -20.59
N SER A 332 -16.75 -25.04 -20.50
CA SER A 332 -17.52 -26.29 -20.44
C SER A 332 -17.36 -27.12 -21.71
N GLU A 333 -17.20 -26.49 -22.87
CA GLU A 333 -17.03 -27.20 -24.15
C GLU A 333 -15.70 -27.96 -24.26
N LEU A 334 -14.75 -27.68 -23.35
CA LEU A 334 -13.48 -28.42 -23.21
C LEU A 334 -13.46 -29.35 -21.98
N ASP A 335 -14.58 -29.47 -21.24
CA ASP A 335 -14.60 -30.08 -19.90
C ASP A 335 -13.53 -29.50 -18.95
N PHE A 336 -13.22 -28.20 -19.12
CA PHE A 336 -12.17 -27.52 -18.38
C PHE A 336 -12.74 -26.72 -17.21
N PHE A 337 -12.24 -26.99 -16.00
CA PHE A 337 -12.51 -26.23 -14.79
C PHE A 337 -11.23 -26.08 -13.96
N ASP A 338 -10.98 -24.87 -13.44
CA ASP A 338 -9.84 -24.55 -12.59
C ASP A 338 -10.25 -23.52 -11.52
N ASN A 339 -10.27 -23.96 -10.27
CA ASN A 339 -10.45 -23.11 -9.08
C ASN A 339 -9.12 -22.78 -8.39
N PHE A 340 -7.99 -23.00 -9.07
CA PHE A 340 -6.64 -22.61 -8.66
C PHE A 340 -6.10 -23.27 -7.39
N GLU A 341 -6.76 -24.31 -6.89
CA GLU A 341 -6.31 -25.06 -5.71
C GLU A 341 -5.11 -25.97 -6.00
N GLU A 342 -5.07 -26.52 -7.20
CA GLU A 342 -4.01 -27.41 -7.68
C GLU A 342 -2.73 -26.63 -8.11
N PRO A 343 -1.58 -27.32 -8.23
CA PRO A 343 -0.34 -26.71 -8.71
C PRO A 343 -0.44 -26.10 -10.11
N ASP A 344 0.25 -24.97 -10.33
CA ASP A 344 0.17 -24.15 -11.56
C ASP A 344 1.06 -24.64 -12.69
N GLU A 345 0.84 -25.84 -13.22
CA GLU A 345 1.75 -26.35 -14.27
C GLU A 345 1.57 -25.66 -15.63
N ASN A 346 0.44 -24.98 -15.87
CA ASN A 346 0.08 -24.43 -17.19
C ASN A 346 -0.23 -22.91 -17.20
N TRP A 347 -0.14 -22.23 -16.06
CA TRP A 347 -0.33 -20.79 -15.97
C TRP A 347 1.02 -20.08 -16.00
N ILE A 348 1.17 -19.13 -16.92
CA ILE A 348 2.33 -18.24 -16.99
C ILE A 348 1.91 -16.92 -16.36
N SER A 349 2.50 -16.61 -15.20
CA SER A 349 2.23 -15.38 -14.47
C SER A 349 3.41 -14.42 -14.55
N ASP A 350 3.10 -13.16 -14.84
CA ASP A 350 4.01 -12.02 -14.72
C ASP A 350 3.28 -10.94 -13.92
N GLY A 351 3.62 -10.77 -12.64
CA GLY A 351 2.97 -9.78 -11.77
C GLY A 351 1.69 -10.25 -11.05
N PHE A 352 0.87 -11.12 -11.63
CA PHE A 352 -0.22 -11.78 -10.87
C PHE A 352 0.37 -12.67 -9.76
N VAL A 353 -0.35 -12.79 -8.64
CA VAL A 353 0.09 -13.56 -7.47
C VAL A 353 -1.07 -14.41 -6.96
N LYS A 354 -0.80 -15.66 -6.61
CA LYS A 354 -1.77 -16.48 -5.88
C LYS A 354 -1.96 -15.93 -4.47
N MET A 355 -3.12 -15.33 -4.24
CA MET A 355 -3.57 -14.97 -2.91
C MET A 355 -4.15 -16.21 -2.23
N THR A 356 -3.97 -16.31 -0.91
CA THR A 356 -4.62 -17.35 -0.09
C THR A 356 -5.56 -16.74 0.94
N SER A 357 -6.59 -17.48 1.35
CA SER A 357 -7.49 -17.14 2.45
C SER A 357 -6.78 -16.96 3.80
N ARG A 358 -5.54 -17.45 3.93
CA ARG A 358 -4.70 -17.31 5.12
C ARG A 358 -4.04 -15.93 5.22
N GLY A 359 -4.06 -15.15 4.14
CA GLY A 359 -3.45 -13.82 4.08
C GLY A 359 -1.92 -13.85 4.09
N VAL A 360 -1.33 -12.72 4.47
CA VAL A 360 0.12 -12.53 4.58
C VAL A 360 0.54 -12.38 6.03
N ARG A 361 1.80 -12.67 6.32
CA ARG A 361 2.36 -12.48 7.66
C ARG A 361 2.22 -11.02 8.10
N GLN A 362 1.59 -10.83 9.26
CA GLN A 362 1.50 -9.55 9.92
C GLN A 362 2.68 -9.41 10.90
N SER A 363 3.40 -8.30 10.81
CA SER A 363 4.44 -7.94 11.78
C SER A 363 3.99 -6.76 12.63
N PHE A 364 4.41 -6.76 13.89
CA PHE A 364 4.24 -5.65 14.83
C PHE A 364 5.58 -5.28 15.45
N THR A 365 5.76 -3.99 15.69
CA THR A 365 6.84 -3.45 16.53
C THR A 365 6.22 -2.63 17.64
N LEU A 366 6.58 -2.96 18.88
CA LEU A 366 6.25 -2.15 20.05
C LEU A 366 7.48 -1.34 20.45
N ILE A 367 7.32 -0.04 20.61
CA ILE A 367 8.39 0.86 21.04
C ILE A 367 7.98 1.43 22.39
N TYR A 368 8.77 1.11 23.41
CA TYR A 368 8.58 1.57 24.77
C TYR A 368 9.52 2.73 25.07
N ILE A 369 8.97 3.81 25.62
CA ILE A 369 9.71 5.01 26.00
C ILE A 369 9.43 5.26 27.48
N ASP A 370 10.48 5.18 28.30
CA ASP A 370 10.36 5.36 29.75
C ASP A 370 10.26 6.85 30.15
N SER A 371 10.09 7.10 31.46
CA SER A 371 9.99 8.44 32.05
C SER A 371 11.24 9.31 31.86
N LYS A 372 12.37 8.72 31.47
CA LYS A 372 13.66 9.37 31.21
C LYS A 372 13.97 9.44 29.72
N ASN A 373 12.98 9.18 28.85
CA ASN A 373 13.11 9.12 27.40
C ASN A 373 14.06 8.03 26.89
N ASN A 374 14.37 6.99 27.68
CA ASN A 374 15.08 5.83 27.15
C ASN A 374 14.15 5.01 26.27
N VAL A 375 14.65 4.63 25.11
CA VAL A 375 13.87 3.92 24.07
C VAL A 375 14.26 2.45 24.04
N SER A 376 13.26 1.57 24.11
CA SER A 376 13.37 0.14 23.88
C SER A 376 12.46 -0.28 22.74
N LYS A 377 13.00 -0.95 21.72
CA LYS A 377 12.24 -1.46 20.57
C LYS A 377 12.07 -2.97 20.68
N PHE A 378 10.85 -3.44 20.47
CA PHE A 378 10.47 -4.84 20.52
C PHE A 378 9.83 -5.24 19.17
N PRO A 379 10.63 -5.55 18.14
CA PRO A 379 10.11 -6.22 16.95
C PRO A 379 9.62 -7.61 17.36
N LEU A 380 8.37 -7.94 17.07
CA LEU A 380 7.78 -9.19 17.56
C LEU A 380 8.11 -10.38 16.65
N ASN A 381 8.22 -11.55 17.26
CA ASN A 381 8.40 -12.81 16.56
C ASN A 381 7.08 -13.31 15.93
N THR A 382 7.08 -14.51 15.36
CA THR A 382 5.90 -15.13 14.72
C THR A 382 4.66 -15.28 15.62
N SER A 383 4.82 -15.19 16.94
CA SER A 383 3.69 -15.24 17.87
C SER A 383 2.99 -13.91 18.03
N ASN A 384 3.62 -12.77 17.66
CA ASN A 384 3.13 -11.41 17.86
C ASN A 384 2.64 -11.15 19.30
N LYS A 385 3.39 -11.64 20.29
CA LYS A 385 3.11 -11.43 21.72
C LYS A 385 4.27 -10.73 22.42
N LEU A 386 3.93 -9.89 23.38
CA LEU A 386 4.87 -9.24 24.29
C LEU A 386 4.22 -9.05 25.65
N SER A 387 4.96 -9.28 26.73
CA SER A 387 4.55 -8.91 28.08
C SER A 387 5.64 -8.03 28.70
N LEU A 388 5.25 -6.88 29.25
CA LEU A 388 6.14 -5.91 29.89
C LEU A 388 5.61 -5.60 31.29
N SER A 389 6.53 -5.45 32.26
CA SER A 389 6.18 -4.91 33.57
C SER A 389 6.54 -3.43 33.60
N VAL A 390 5.61 -2.58 34.01
CA VAL A 390 5.74 -1.13 33.98
C VAL A 390 5.34 -0.58 35.35
N ASN A 391 6.18 0.25 35.96
CA ASN A 391 5.96 0.83 37.28
C ASN A 391 6.16 2.35 37.32
N GLN A 392 6.39 2.97 36.16
CA GLN A 392 6.57 4.40 36.01
C GLN A 392 5.80 4.91 34.79
N PRO A 393 5.46 6.22 34.76
CA PRO A 393 4.91 6.84 33.58
C PRO A 393 5.78 6.58 32.35
N SER A 394 5.16 6.17 31.26
CA SER A 394 5.84 5.80 30.02
C SER A 394 4.91 5.91 28.83
N THR A 395 5.46 5.77 27.62
CA THR A 395 4.70 5.75 26.37
C THR A 395 4.99 4.47 25.61
N LEU A 396 3.95 3.86 25.08
CA LEU A 396 4.01 2.73 24.18
C LEU A 396 3.55 3.17 22.78
N ILE A 397 4.44 3.04 21.80
CA ILE A 397 4.11 3.24 20.38
C ILE A 397 3.94 1.85 19.75
N ILE A 398 2.82 1.64 19.07
CA ILE A 398 2.53 0.40 18.34
C ILE A 398 2.46 0.73 16.86
N THR A 399 3.27 0.02 16.06
CA THR A 399 3.21 0.07 14.60
C THR A 399 3.16 -1.34 14.03
N ALA A 400 2.64 -1.47 12.81
CA ALA A 400 2.45 -2.74 12.14
C ALA A 400 2.79 -2.62 10.67
N SER A 401 3.28 -3.70 10.08
CA SER A 401 3.52 -3.79 8.65
C SER A 401 3.29 -5.20 8.15
N ALA A 402 2.74 -5.28 6.95
CA ALA A 402 2.53 -6.49 6.20
C ALA A 402 2.68 -6.17 4.70
N PRO A 403 3.24 -7.09 3.90
CA PRO A 403 3.50 -6.83 2.49
C PRO A 403 2.19 -6.69 1.71
N LYS A 404 2.13 -5.68 0.83
CA LYS A 404 1.13 -5.56 -0.24
C LYS A 404 -0.34 -5.66 0.22
N THR A 405 -0.65 -5.18 1.43
CA THR A 405 -2.01 -5.13 1.97
C THR A 405 -2.36 -3.73 2.49
N SER A 406 -3.61 -3.31 2.26
CA SER A 406 -4.22 -2.13 2.87
C SER A 406 -5.07 -2.44 4.10
N GLU A 407 -5.24 -3.72 4.44
CA GLU A 407 -6.08 -4.14 5.55
C GLU A 407 -5.46 -3.77 6.89
N TYR A 408 -6.32 -3.49 7.87
CA TYR A 408 -5.87 -3.08 9.19
C TYR A 408 -5.20 -4.24 9.93
N ALA A 409 -4.16 -3.92 10.70
CA ALA A 409 -3.52 -4.85 11.62
C ALA A 409 -4.27 -4.82 12.96
N HIS A 410 -4.90 -5.94 13.32
CA HIS A 410 -5.68 -6.07 14.56
C HIS A 410 -4.81 -6.54 15.73
N PHE A 411 -5.10 -6.02 16.93
CA PHE A 411 -4.40 -6.42 18.16
C PHE A 411 -5.30 -6.31 19.40
N ASN A 412 -4.88 -6.97 20.48
CA ASN A 412 -5.40 -6.79 21.82
C ASN A 412 -4.27 -6.33 22.75
N LEU A 413 -4.58 -5.35 23.61
CA LEU A 413 -3.71 -4.86 24.66
C LEU A 413 -4.41 -5.01 26.01
N SER A 414 -3.84 -5.83 26.87
CA SER A 414 -4.28 -6.05 28.25
C SER A 414 -3.34 -5.33 29.19
N VAL A 415 -3.87 -4.49 30.06
CA VAL A 415 -3.13 -3.84 31.15
C VAL A 415 -3.76 -4.29 32.45
N LYS A 416 -2.97 -4.90 33.34
CA LYS A 416 -3.44 -5.40 34.64
C LYS A 416 -2.54 -4.90 35.75
N SER A 417 -3.14 -4.39 36.82
CA SER A 417 -2.41 -4.10 38.05
C SER A 417 -1.90 -5.39 38.65
N LYS A 418 -0.61 -5.43 39.02
CA LYS A 418 -0.10 -6.52 39.84
C LYS A 418 -0.47 -6.24 41.30
N PRO A 419 -0.90 -7.28 42.04
CA PRO A 419 -1.32 -7.13 43.44
C PRO A 419 -0.17 -6.77 44.37
#